data_AF-A0AA38GXR9-F1
#
_entry.id   AF-A0AA38GXR9-F1
#
_cell.length_a   1.000
_cell.length_b   1.000
_cell.length_c   1.000
_cell.angle_alpha   90.00
_cell.angle_beta   90.00
_cell.angle_gamma   90.00
#
_symmetry.space_group_name_H-M   'P 1'
#
loop_
_entity.id
_entity.type
_entity.pdbx_description
1 polymer ?
#
loop_
_entity_poly.entity_id
_entity_poly.type
_entity_poly.pdbx_seq_one_letter_code
_entity_poly.pdbx_strand_id
1 'polypeptide(L)'
;NRDVYFVQKLLNLKGDDGFRMNQVLVSLWYIMGFWPLVYSMLLLPSGRSSNKVPAWPFLFLSIFGGAYALVPYFVLWRPPAPAVEKSETERWPLNFLESKITAVVLIFGGVFVTINAGVAGGDAWKEFYQYFRESKFIHVTCIDFLTLSLLTPFWVYNDMTFRN
;
A
#
# COMPACT_ATOMS: atom_id res chain seq x y z
N ASN A 1 4.91 1.57 -26.08
CA ASN A 1 5.69 0.98 -24.97
C ASN A 1 4.76 0.12 -24.13
N ARG A 2 5.10 -1.14 -23.84
CA ARG A 2 4.20 -2.12 -23.17
C ARG A 2 3.82 -1.67 -21.76
N ASP A 3 4.79 -1.12 -21.02
CA ASP A 3 4.57 -0.64 -19.65
C ASP A 3 3.53 0.49 -19.61
N VAL A 4 3.65 1.46 -20.54
CA VAL A 4 2.68 2.56 -20.66
C VAL A 4 1.27 2.04 -20.99
N TYR A 5 1.18 1.01 -21.84
CA TYR A 5 -0.10 0.37 -22.16
C TYR A 5 -0.72 -0.31 -20.93
N PHE A 6 0.06 -1.05 -20.14
CA PHE A 6 -0.44 -1.67 -18.91
C PHE A 6 -0.91 -0.62 -17.91
N VAL A 7 -0.14 0.45 -17.69
CA VAL A 7 -0.53 1.56 -16.80
C VAL A 7 -1.82 2.22 -17.26
N GLN A 8 -1.95 2.55 -18.55
CA GLN A 8 -3.17 3.15 -19.10
C GLN A 8 -4.38 2.26 -18.91
N LYS A 9 -4.21 0.95 -19.08
CA LYS A 9 -5.31 0.00 -18.94
C LYS A 9 -5.72 -0.21 -17.48
N LEU A 10 -4.75 -0.30 -16.57
CA LEU A 10 -4.99 -0.42 -15.13
C LEU A 10 -5.61 0.85 -14.53
N LEU A 11 -5.33 2.02 -15.13
CA LEU A 11 -5.96 3.30 -14.79
C LEU A 11 -7.31 3.53 -15.51
N ASN A 12 -7.80 2.55 -16.29
CA ASN A 12 -9.00 2.69 -17.12
C ASN A 12 -8.96 3.88 -18.10
N LEU A 13 -7.76 4.38 -18.45
CA LEU A 13 -7.56 5.43 -19.45
C LEU A 13 -7.69 4.90 -20.88
N LYS A 14 -7.54 3.57 -21.03
CA LYS A 14 -7.78 2.86 -22.29
C LYS A 14 -9.00 1.96 -22.12
N GLY A 15 -10.01 2.20 -22.96
CA GLY A 15 -11.28 1.48 -22.94
C GLY A 15 -11.17 0.03 -23.44
N ASP A 16 -12.32 -0.56 -23.74
CA ASP A 16 -12.40 -1.95 -24.22
C ASP A 16 -11.85 -2.08 -25.65
N ASP A 17 -10.61 -2.56 -25.74
CA ASP A 17 -9.94 -2.91 -27.00
C ASP A 17 -9.92 -4.44 -27.23
N GLY A 18 -10.76 -5.20 -26.52
CA GLY A 18 -10.84 -6.66 -26.59
C GLY A 18 -9.75 -7.40 -25.82
N PHE A 19 -8.73 -6.71 -25.31
CA PHE A 19 -7.70 -7.34 -24.47
C PHE A 19 -8.14 -7.41 -23.01
N ARG A 20 -8.29 -8.62 -22.45
CA ARG A 20 -8.55 -8.79 -21.01
C ARG A 20 -7.24 -8.78 -20.25
N MET A 21 -7.14 -7.93 -19.22
CA MET A 21 -5.95 -7.88 -18.38
C MET A 21 -5.83 -9.14 -17.52
N ASN A 22 -4.59 -9.59 -17.31
CA ASN A 22 -4.30 -10.73 -16.47
C ASN A 22 -4.84 -10.54 -15.04
N GLN A 23 -5.52 -11.57 -14.53
CA GLN A 23 -6.23 -11.52 -13.24
C GLN A 23 -5.30 -11.29 -12.05
N VAL A 24 -4.10 -11.91 -12.06
CA VAL A 24 -3.10 -11.73 -11.00
C VAL A 24 -2.56 -10.31 -11.00
N LEU A 25 -2.29 -9.77 -12.19
CA LEU A 25 -1.82 -8.39 -12.35
C LEU A 25 -2.86 -7.36 -11.86
N VAL A 26 -4.13 -7.54 -12.23
CA VAL A 26 -5.21 -6.66 -11.76
C VAL A 26 -5.34 -6.72 -10.23
N SER A 27 -5.24 -7.92 -9.66
CA SER A 27 -5.29 -8.11 -8.21
C SER A 27 -4.12 -7.42 -7.51
N LEU A 28 -2.89 -7.56 -8.05
CA LEU A 28 -1.72 -6.85 -7.56
C LEU A 28 -1.92 -5.33 -7.61
N TRP A 29 -2.47 -4.81 -8.71
CA TRP A 29 -2.75 -3.38 -8.84
C TRP A 29 -3.77 -2.88 -7.80
N TYR A 30 -4.85 -3.63 -7.55
CA TYR A 30 -5.85 -3.23 -6.56
C TYR A 30 -5.33 -3.27 -5.13
N ILE A 31 -4.56 -4.29 -4.76
CA ILE A 31 -3.97 -4.33 -3.41
C ILE A 31 -2.92 -3.22 -3.23
N MET A 32 -2.23 -2.81 -4.31
CA MET A 32 -1.33 -1.65 -4.27
C MET A 32 -2.05 -0.35 -3.91
N GLY A 33 -3.29 -0.16 -4.38
CA GLY A 33 -4.11 0.99 -4.01
C GLY A 33 -4.47 1.05 -2.51
N PHE A 34 -4.40 -0.07 -1.79
CA PHE A 34 -4.74 -0.12 -0.37
C PHE A 34 -3.56 0.28 0.52
N TRP A 35 -2.32 0.06 0.06
CA TRP A 35 -1.12 0.28 0.87
C TRP A 35 -0.95 1.72 1.38
N PRO A 36 -1.14 2.78 0.58
CA PRO A 36 -1.04 4.15 1.10
C PRO A 36 -2.01 4.41 2.26
N LEU A 37 -3.20 3.82 2.22
CA LEU A 37 -4.19 3.95 3.29
C LEU A 37 -3.76 3.18 4.55
N VAL A 38 -3.31 1.92 4.39
CA VAL A 38 -2.78 1.11 5.50
C VAL A 38 -1.62 1.84 6.19
N TYR A 39 -0.66 2.37 5.43
CA TYR A 39 0.46 3.12 6.00
C TYR A 39 0.03 4.46 6.58
N SER A 40 -1.02 5.10 6.06
CA SER A 40 -1.59 6.30 6.68
C SER A 40 -2.16 6.00 8.07
N MET A 41 -2.86 4.86 8.23
CA MET A 41 -3.40 4.41 9.51
C MET A 41 -2.30 4.08 10.53
N LEU A 42 -1.15 3.58 10.07
CA LEU A 42 -0.02 3.23 10.93
C LEU A 42 0.85 4.45 11.30
N LEU A 43 1.10 5.36 10.35
CA LEU A 43 2.09 6.44 10.52
C LEU A 43 1.51 7.77 11.00
N LEU A 44 0.25 8.11 10.69
CA LEU A 44 -0.30 9.41 11.10
C LEU A 44 -0.67 9.47 12.59
N PRO A 45 -1.28 8.43 13.20
CA PRO A 45 -1.56 8.42 14.63
C PRO A 45 -0.29 8.21 15.47
N SER A 46 0.55 7.25 15.08
CA SER A 46 1.66 6.74 15.91
C SER A 46 3.06 7.09 15.40
N GLY A 47 3.17 7.57 14.16
CA GLY A 47 4.45 7.80 13.50
C GLY A 47 5.05 9.16 13.76
N ARG A 48 4.69 9.89 14.83
CA ARG A 48 5.39 11.14 15.16
C ARG A 48 6.87 10.87 15.38
N SER A 49 7.74 11.38 14.53
CA SER A 49 9.17 11.18 14.71
C SER A 49 9.71 12.13 15.78
N SER A 50 10.64 11.67 16.63
CA SER A 50 11.32 12.51 17.64
C SER A 50 12.00 13.73 17.03
N ASN A 51 12.51 13.60 15.80
CA ASN A 51 13.11 14.72 15.04
C ASN A 51 12.07 15.61 14.32
N LYS A 52 10.76 15.45 14.61
CA LYS A 52 9.64 16.23 14.06
C LYS A 52 9.50 16.19 12.53
N VAL A 53 10.09 15.21 11.86
CA VAL A 53 9.87 15.00 10.42
C VAL A 53 8.42 14.54 10.20
N PRO A 54 7.62 15.25 9.40
CA PRO A 54 6.24 14.87 9.15
C PRO A 54 6.15 13.69 8.17
N ALA A 55 5.31 12.70 8.48
CA ALA A 55 5.06 11.54 7.60
C ALA A 55 4.20 11.88 6.37
N TRP A 56 3.30 12.87 6.50
CA TRP A 56 2.26 13.15 5.51
C TRP A 56 2.77 13.43 4.07
N PRO A 57 3.92 14.10 3.83
CA PRO A 57 4.40 14.30 2.47
C PRO A 57 4.78 12.98 1.81
N PHE A 58 5.43 12.09 2.56
CA PHE A 58 5.83 10.77 2.09
C PHE A 58 4.62 9.86 1.85
N LEU A 59 3.59 9.97 2.69
CA LEU A 59 2.30 9.28 2.50
C LEU A 59 1.55 9.77 1.27
N PHE A 60 1.54 11.08 1.01
CA PHE A 60 0.92 11.61 -0.21
C PHE A 60 1.67 11.13 -1.46
N LEU A 61 3.00 11.17 -1.42
CA LEU A 61 3.84 10.69 -2.51
C LEU A 61 3.72 9.17 -2.73
N SER A 62 3.41 8.38 -1.70
CA SER A 62 3.25 6.93 -1.82
C SER A 62 2.03 6.50 -2.63
N ILE A 63 1.05 7.39 -2.84
CA ILE A 63 -0.07 7.16 -3.77
C ILE A 63 0.46 6.90 -5.20
N PHE A 64 1.57 7.54 -5.57
CA PHE A 64 2.17 7.42 -6.89
C PHE A 64 3.41 6.53 -6.90
N GLY A 65 4.21 6.59 -5.84
CA GLY A 65 5.53 5.93 -5.77
C GLY A 65 5.64 4.79 -4.77
N GLY A 66 4.58 4.44 -4.05
CA GLY A 66 4.56 3.34 -3.07
C GLY A 66 5.68 3.41 -2.03
N ALA A 67 6.34 2.28 -1.76
CA ALA A 67 7.47 2.15 -0.84
C ALA A 67 8.61 3.09 -1.20
N TYR A 68 8.86 3.37 -2.47
CA TYR A 68 9.97 4.25 -2.86
C TYR A 68 9.80 5.66 -2.31
N ALA A 69 8.56 6.10 -2.05
CA ALA A 69 8.27 7.34 -1.34
C ALA A 69 8.34 7.19 0.19
N LEU A 70 8.00 6.02 0.75
CA LEU A 70 7.96 5.80 2.21
C LEU A 70 9.31 5.42 2.83
N VAL A 71 10.16 4.69 2.11
CA VAL A 71 11.46 4.25 2.60
C VAL A 71 12.34 5.41 3.08
N PRO A 72 12.43 6.56 2.37
CA PRO A 72 13.14 7.72 2.88
C PRO A 72 12.62 8.19 4.25
N TYR A 73 11.31 8.16 4.46
CA TYR A 73 10.73 8.48 5.77
C TYR A 73 11.18 7.50 6.84
N PHE A 74 11.18 6.20 6.54
CA PHE A 74 11.58 5.16 7.50
C PHE A 74 13.04 5.29 7.92
N VAL A 75 13.92 5.72 7.01
CA VAL A 75 15.33 6.00 7.31
C VAL A 75 15.49 7.23 8.21
N LEU A 76 14.67 8.26 8.00
CA LEU A 76 14.70 9.50 8.77
C LEU A 76 13.96 9.40 10.11
N TRP A 77 13.06 8.42 10.24
CA TRP A 77 12.20 8.26 11.38
C TRP A 77 13.00 7.88 12.63
N ARG A 78 12.67 8.52 13.75
CA ARG A 78 13.21 8.23 15.07
C ARG A 78 12.06 7.99 16.04
N PRO A 79 12.12 6.94 16.88
CA PRO A 79 11.06 6.65 17.84
C PRO A 79 10.84 7.85 18.78
N PRO A 80 9.61 8.37 18.91
CA PRO A 80 9.28 9.44 19.85
C PRO A 80 9.27 8.93 21.31
N ALA A 81 9.32 9.87 22.26
CA ALA A 81 8.99 9.66 23.67
C ALA A 81 8.07 10.80 24.13
N PRO A 82 7.02 10.62 24.97
CA PRO A 82 6.31 9.43 25.46
C PRO A 82 4.98 9.17 24.66
N ALA A 83 4.08 8.35 25.22
CA ALA A 83 2.81 7.90 24.60
C ALA A 83 1.86 9.06 24.20
N VAL A 84 1.09 8.83 23.13
CA VAL A 84 0.15 9.80 22.57
C VAL A 84 -1.05 9.99 23.50
N GLU A 85 -1.39 11.23 23.82
CA GLU A 85 -2.60 11.54 24.58
C GLU A 85 -3.84 11.31 23.70
N LYS A 86 -4.80 10.50 24.16
CA LYS A 86 -6.00 10.10 23.39
C LYS A 86 -6.81 11.29 22.83
N SER A 87 -6.70 12.47 23.44
CA SER A 87 -7.36 13.70 23.03
C SER A 87 -6.82 14.29 21.71
N GLU A 88 -5.62 13.91 21.26
CA GLU A 88 -5.06 14.38 19.98
C GLU A 88 -5.52 13.56 18.77
N THR A 89 -6.04 12.36 18.99
CA THR A 89 -6.49 11.45 17.92
C THR A 89 -7.87 11.79 17.35
N GLU A 90 -8.63 12.65 18.05
CA GLU A 90 -9.97 13.09 17.63
C GLU A 90 -10.00 14.07 16.44
N ARG A 91 -8.83 14.44 15.90
CA ARG A 91 -8.73 15.41 14.79
C ARG A 91 -8.85 14.72 13.44
N TRP A 92 -9.60 15.30 12.52
CA TRP A 92 -9.59 14.84 11.12
C TRP A 92 -8.20 15.07 10.49
N PRO A 93 -7.61 14.10 9.75
CA PRO A 93 -8.21 12.84 9.28
C PRO A 93 -8.00 11.61 10.19
N LEU A 94 -7.43 11.75 11.39
CA LEU A 94 -7.10 10.63 12.30
C LEU A 94 -8.34 9.82 12.70
N ASN A 95 -9.47 10.46 12.99
CA ASN A 95 -10.74 9.76 13.27
C ASN A 95 -11.21 8.82 12.13
N PHE A 96 -10.99 9.21 10.88
CA PHE A 96 -11.33 8.35 9.73
C PHE A 96 -10.40 7.15 9.62
N LEU A 97 -9.11 7.37 9.91
CA LEU A 97 -8.07 6.35 9.92
C LEU A 97 -8.20 5.40 11.11
N GLU A 98 -8.82 5.82 12.21
CA GLU A 98 -9.12 4.96 13.35
C GLU A 98 -10.50 4.29 13.29
N SER A 99 -11.27 4.59 12.24
CA SER A 99 -12.61 4.00 12.09
C SER A 99 -12.53 2.48 11.89
N LYS A 100 -13.26 1.75 12.74
CA LYS A 100 -13.45 0.30 12.62
C LYS A 100 -13.99 -0.10 11.25
N ILE A 101 -14.82 0.75 10.63
CA ILE A 101 -15.37 0.49 9.30
C ILE A 101 -14.25 0.50 8.26
N THR A 102 -13.35 1.50 8.30
CA THR A 102 -12.20 1.58 7.38
C THR A 102 -11.30 0.36 7.52
N ALA A 103 -11.01 -0.07 8.76
CA ALA A 103 -10.21 -1.25 9.03
C ALA A 103 -10.88 -2.53 8.50
N VAL A 104 -12.18 -2.71 8.74
CA VAL A 104 -12.97 -3.84 8.22
C VAL A 104 -12.94 -3.87 6.70
N VAL A 105 -13.21 -2.73 6.04
CA VAL A 105 -13.17 -2.64 4.57
C VAL A 105 -11.80 -3.02 4.00
N LEU A 106 -10.72 -2.54 4.62
CA LEU A 106 -9.36 -2.89 4.19
C LEU A 106 -9.04 -4.37 4.36
N ILE A 107 -9.43 -4.98 5.49
CA ILE A 107 -9.21 -6.41 5.74
C ILE A 107 -10.01 -7.24 4.72
N PHE A 108 -11.32 -7.02 4.62
CA PHE A 108 -12.16 -7.79 3.72
C PHE A 108 -11.80 -7.56 2.25
N GLY A 109 -11.51 -6.32 1.85
CA GLY A 109 -11.07 -6.01 0.50
C GLY A 109 -9.70 -6.62 0.18
N GLY A 110 -8.74 -6.56 1.11
CA GLY A 110 -7.43 -7.17 0.94
C GLY A 110 -7.49 -8.69 0.82
N VAL A 111 -8.29 -9.34 1.68
CA VAL A 111 -8.56 -10.78 1.61
C VAL A 111 -9.25 -11.13 0.30
N PHE A 112 -10.29 -10.39 -0.10
CA PHE A 112 -10.99 -10.61 -1.36
C PHE A 112 -10.05 -10.52 -2.57
N VAL A 113 -9.23 -9.48 -2.65
CA VAL A 113 -8.25 -9.31 -3.74
C VAL A 113 -7.20 -10.43 -3.74
N THR A 114 -6.72 -10.83 -2.57
CA THR A 114 -5.75 -11.93 -2.44
C THR A 114 -6.34 -13.27 -2.88
N ILE A 115 -7.58 -13.57 -2.50
CA ILE A 115 -8.29 -14.77 -2.96
C ILE A 115 -8.48 -14.72 -4.47
N ASN A 116 -8.88 -13.58 -5.03
CA ASN A 116 -9.01 -13.42 -6.48
C ASN A 116 -7.71 -13.71 -7.23
N ALA A 117 -6.56 -13.30 -6.72
CA ALA A 117 -5.27 -13.69 -7.29
C ALA A 117 -5.01 -15.19 -7.13
N GLY A 118 -5.27 -15.75 -5.95
CA GLY A 118 -4.99 -17.16 -5.62
C GLY A 118 -5.81 -18.17 -6.44
N VAL A 119 -7.06 -17.85 -6.75
CA VAL A 119 -7.93 -18.70 -7.59
C VAL A 119 -7.68 -18.52 -9.09
N ALA A 120 -6.75 -17.64 -9.49
CA ALA A 120 -6.37 -17.52 -10.89
C ALA A 120 -5.76 -18.84 -11.38
N GLY A 121 -6.20 -19.32 -12.55
CA GLY A 121 -5.73 -20.57 -13.13
C GLY A 121 -4.21 -20.56 -13.41
N GLY A 122 -3.60 -21.74 -13.52
CA GLY A 122 -2.15 -21.88 -13.70
C GLY A 122 -1.59 -21.12 -14.91
N ASP A 123 -2.36 -21.00 -16.00
CA ASP A 123 -1.92 -20.25 -17.18
C ASP A 123 -1.88 -18.73 -16.93
N ALA A 124 -2.79 -18.19 -16.11
CA ALA A 124 -2.74 -16.79 -15.70
C ALA A 124 -1.49 -16.49 -14.86
N TRP A 125 -1.07 -17.43 -13.99
CA TRP A 125 0.17 -17.30 -13.24
C TRP A 125 1.42 -17.40 -14.12
N LYS A 126 1.43 -18.29 -15.13
CA LYS A 126 2.52 -18.37 -16.11
C LYS A 126 2.67 -17.07 -16.91
N GLU A 127 1.55 -16.52 -17.39
CA GLU A 127 1.52 -15.25 -18.09
C GLU A 127 2.00 -14.10 -17.19
N PHE A 128 1.54 -14.06 -15.94
CA PHE A 128 2.00 -13.08 -14.96
C PHE A 128 3.51 -13.18 -14.71
N TYR A 129 4.05 -14.40 -14.61
CA TYR A 129 5.49 -14.60 -14.46
C TYR A 129 6.28 -14.09 -15.67
N GLN A 130 5.76 -14.27 -16.88
CA GLN A 130 6.34 -13.68 -18.09
C GLN A 130 6.33 -12.15 -18.01
N TYR A 131 5.22 -11.56 -17.58
CA TYR A 131 5.12 -10.12 -17.38
C TYR A 131 6.09 -9.59 -16.33
N PHE A 132 6.27 -10.30 -15.21
CA PHE A 132 7.24 -9.95 -14.19
C PHE A 132 8.69 -9.91 -14.71
N ARG A 133 9.03 -10.75 -15.69
CA ARG A 133 10.36 -10.77 -16.30
C ARG A 133 10.55 -9.72 -17.40
N GLU A 134 9.50 -9.43 -18.16
CA GLU A 134 9.59 -8.61 -19.36
C GLU A 134 9.19 -7.14 -19.14
N SER A 135 8.34 -6.85 -18.13
CA SER A 135 7.87 -5.49 -17.82
C SER A 135 8.59 -4.94 -16.60
N LYS A 136 9.28 -3.81 -16.79
CA LYS A 136 9.96 -3.11 -15.69
C LYS A 136 8.95 -2.60 -14.66
N PHE A 137 7.83 -2.08 -15.15
CA PHE A 137 6.75 -1.58 -14.30
C PHE A 137 6.21 -2.67 -13.37
N ILE A 138 5.88 -3.85 -13.89
CA ILE A 138 5.34 -4.96 -13.09
C ILE A 138 6.40 -5.48 -12.11
N HIS A 139 7.64 -5.61 -12.56
CA HIS A 139 8.76 -6.02 -11.69
C HIS A 139 8.94 -5.10 -10.49
N VAL A 140 9.00 -3.78 -10.75
CA VAL A 140 9.11 -2.74 -9.70
C VAL A 140 7.89 -2.76 -8.78
N THR A 141 6.69 -2.95 -9.31
CA THR A 141 5.45 -3.04 -8.51
C THR A 141 5.46 -4.25 -7.57
N CYS A 142 6.02 -5.40 -8.00
CA CYS A 142 6.18 -6.56 -7.13
C CYS A 142 7.19 -6.29 -6.00
N ILE A 143 8.32 -5.65 -6.30
CA ILE A 143 9.31 -5.27 -5.28
C ILE A 143 8.69 -4.30 -4.27
N ASP A 144 7.93 -3.34 -4.76
CA ASP A 144 7.20 -2.38 -3.94
C ASP A 144 6.21 -3.09 -3.01
N PHE A 145 5.35 -3.95 -3.56
CA PHE A 145 4.41 -4.78 -2.79
C PHE A 145 5.11 -5.59 -1.70
N LEU A 146 6.23 -6.26 -2.02
CA LEU A 146 7.00 -7.04 -1.05
C LEU A 146 7.61 -6.15 0.03
N THR A 147 8.13 -4.98 -0.34
CA THR A 147 8.73 -4.03 0.61
C THR A 147 7.70 -3.51 1.60
N LEU A 148 6.53 -3.08 1.11
CA LEU A 148 5.43 -2.64 1.95
C LEU A 148 4.90 -3.77 2.83
N SER A 149 4.77 -4.98 2.29
CA SER A 149 4.33 -6.16 3.05
C SER A 149 5.30 -6.49 4.19
N LEU A 150 6.61 -6.51 3.91
CA LEU A 150 7.64 -6.89 4.88
C LEU A 150 7.83 -5.86 5.99
N LEU A 151 7.62 -4.57 5.70
CA LEU A 151 7.74 -3.50 6.68
C LEU A 151 6.48 -3.35 7.55
N THR A 152 5.34 -3.88 7.11
CA THR A 152 4.07 -3.74 7.84
C THR A 152 4.10 -4.32 9.26
N PRO A 153 4.60 -5.53 9.53
CA PRO A 153 4.67 -6.07 10.89
C PRO A 153 5.43 -5.17 11.88
N PHE A 154 6.52 -4.55 11.42
CA PHE A 154 7.29 -3.60 12.24
C PHE A 154 6.43 -2.38 12.61
N TRP A 155 5.75 -1.79 11.63
CA TRP A 155 4.92 -0.60 11.87
C TRP A 155 3.67 -0.90 12.69
N VAL A 156 3.08 -2.08 12.54
CA VAL A 156 1.98 -2.57 13.39
C VAL A 156 2.46 -2.71 14.84
N TYR A 157 3.61 -3.36 15.06
CA TYR A 157 4.18 -3.48 16.40
C TYR A 157 4.44 -2.11 17.03
N ASN A 158 5.06 -1.20 16.27
CA ASN A 158 5.32 0.16 16.71
C ASN A 158 4.03 0.90 17.09
N ASP A 159 3.00 0.83 16.24
CA ASP A 159 1.68 1.41 16.51
C ASP A 159 1.05 0.85 17.79
N MET A 160 1.11 -0.48 18.01
CA MET A 160 0.62 -1.11 19.24
C MET A 160 1.36 -0.61 20.49
N THR A 161 2.68 -0.42 20.42
CA THR A 161 3.46 0.06 21.58
C THR A 161 3.17 1.51 21.95
N PHE A 162 2.75 2.36 21.01
CA PHE A 162 2.39 3.75 21.30
C PHE A 162 0.96 3.93 21.83
N ARG A 163 0.12 2.91 21.68
CA ARG A 163 -1.29 2.93 22.11
C ARG A 163 -1.54 2.26 23.47
N ASN A 164 -0.57 1.51 23.99
CA ASN A 164 -0.62 0.86 25.32
C ASN A 164 -0.06 1.77 26.41
#